data_AF-A0A523JIS4-F1
#
_entry.id   AF-A0A523JIS4-F1
#
_cell.length_a   1.000
_cell.length_b   1.000
_cell.length_c   1.000
_cell.angle_alpha   90.00
_cell.angle_beta   90.00
_cell.angle_gamma   90.00
#
_symmetry.space_group_name_H-M   'P 1'
#
loop_
_entity.id
_entity.type
_entity.pdbx_description
1 polymer ?
#
loop_
_entity_poly.entity_id
_entity_poly.type
_entity_poly.pdbx_seq_one_letter_code
_entity_poly.pdbx_strand_id
1 'polypeptide(L)'
;MKKFLIIFIFLMPTAWANPILECLGQEELLIHKNEVVGPIKYLNLQLVNNFASFSNITIKKAYLNGICKNPDYSPSVALLKDIMLNGMDLYVISREENQQVQDVATIESFLNEIPHIFFSYLSKLQNEAATPDCLAKRVKHLKEFTDNIFYLESESSARDIFQQKKKVSELFEDLQNLDKFWKDCKKEALAKKAKK
;
A
#
# COMPACT_ATOMS: atom_id res chain seq x y z
N MET A 1 -48.62 32.80 25.63
CA MET A 1 -47.53 32.48 26.57
C MET A 1 -46.45 31.71 25.81
N LYS A 2 -45.20 31.87 26.25
CA LYS A 2 -43.94 31.74 25.49
C LYS A 2 -43.78 30.38 24.77
N LYS A 3 -43.52 30.44 23.46
CA LYS A 3 -42.97 29.33 22.66
C LYS A 3 -41.52 29.12 23.08
N PHE A 4 -41.23 28.05 23.80
CA PHE A 4 -39.86 27.63 24.09
C PHE A 4 -39.32 26.89 22.87
N LEU A 5 -38.45 27.55 22.12
CA LEU A 5 -37.76 26.97 20.98
C LEU A 5 -36.53 26.23 21.54
N ILE A 6 -36.63 24.91 21.63
CA ILE A 6 -35.52 24.05 22.06
C ILE A 6 -34.52 23.98 20.90
N ILE A 7 -33.44 24.75 21.01
CA ILE A 7 -32.28 24.65 20.11
C ILE A 7 -31.45 23.45 20.58
N PHE A 8 -31.63 22.32 19.91
CA PHE A 8 -30.80 21.13 20.10
C PHE A 8 -29.45 21.37 19.41
N ILE A 9 -28.48 21.91 20.15
CA ILE A 9 -27.09 22.01 19.69
C ILE A 9 -26.52 20.59 19.72
N PHE A 10 -26.54 19.92 18.57
CA PHE A 10 -25.78 18.69 18.34
C PHE A 10 -24.29 19.01 18.42
N LEU A 11 -23.73 18.92 19.63
CA LEU A 11 -22.29 18.72 19.83
C LEU A 11 -21.96 17.30 19.36
N MET A 12 -21.92 17.09 18.04
CA MET A 12 -21.34 15.88 17.48
C MET A 12 -19.86 15.88 17.88
N PRO A 13 -19.35 14.84 18.56
CA PRO A 13 -17.92 14.70 18.73
C PRO A 13 -17.30 14.63 17.32
N THR A 14 -16.34 15.51 17.04
CA THR A 14 -15.48 15.34 15.87
C THR A 14 -14.68 14.08 16.15
N ALA A 15 -15.09 12.94 15.60
CA ALA A 15 -14.23 11.77 15.57
C ALA A 15 -12.94 12.20 14.86
N TRP A 16 -11.81 12.13 15.56
CA TRP A 16 -10.50 12.45 14.99
C TRP A 16 -10.20 11.36 13.97
N ALA A 17 -10.55 11.61 12.71
CA ALA A 17 -10.32 10.67 11.64
C ALA A 17 -8.81 10.41 11.51
N ASN A 18 -8.44 9.14 11.37
CA ASN A 18 -7.06 8.77 11.13
C ASN A 18 -6.58 9.44 9.83
N PRO A 19 -5.55 10.31 9.84
CA PRO A 19 -5.17 11.08 8.66
C PRO A 19 -4.81 10.21 7.45
N ILE A 20 -4.32 8.98 7.67
CA ILE A 20 -4.05 8.07 6.56
C ILE A 20 -5.33 7.55 5.92
N LEU A 21 -6.38 7.26 6.72
CA LEU A 21 -7.68 6.85 6.19
C LEU A 21 -8.36 7.96 5.40
N GLU A 22 -8.18 9.22 5.82
CA GLU A 22 -8.67 10.37 5.05
C GLU A 22 -8.03 10.38 3.66
N CYS A 23 -6.71 10.25 3.58
CA CYS A 23 -6.00 10.21 2.32
C CYS A 23 -6.38 9.00 1.45
N LEU A 24 -6.41 7.80 2.03
CA LEU A 24 -6.79 6.59 1.29
C LEU A 24 -8.25 6.66 0.82
N GLY A 25 -9.14 7.26 1.61
CA GLY A 25 -10.53 7.50 1.22
C GLY A 25 -10.67 8.51 0.08
N GLN A 26 -9.82 9.56 0.06
CA GLN A 26 -9.76 10.48 -1.07
C GLN A 26 -9.26 9.79 -2.35
N GLU A 27 -8.27 8.91 -2.24
CA GLU A 27 -7.82 8.07 -3.36
C GLU A 27 -8.95 7.14 -3.84
N GLU A 28 -9.65 6.44 -2.94
CA GLU A 28 -10.80 5.57 -3.29
C GLU A 28 -11.91 6.35 -4.00
N LEU A 29 -12.20 7.58 -3.54
CA LEU A 29 -13.17 8.45 -4.20
C LEU A 29 -12.75 8.80 -5.63
N LEU A 30 -11.46 9.08 -5.86
CA LEU A 30 -10.93 9.35 -7.21
C LEU A 30 -10.96 8.09 -8.09
N ILE A 31 -10.59 6.93 -7.53
CA ILE A 31 -10.65 5.64 -8.20
C ILE A 31 -12.09 5.34 -8.65
N HIS A 32 -13.06 5.53 -7.76
CA HIS A 32 -14.47 5.32 -8.08
C HIS A 32 -14.99 6.30 -9.14
N LYS A 33 -14.70 7.59 -8.99
CA LYS A 33 -15.16 8.64 -9.94
C LYS A 33 -14.61 8.44 -11.35
N ASN A 34 -13.38 7.95 -11.46
CA ASN A 34 -12.70 7.75 -12.74
C ASN A 34 -12.84 6.31 -13.26
N GLU A 35 -13.67 5.48 -12.61
CA GLU A 35 -13.88 4.07 -12.95
C GLU A 35 -12.58 3.26 -13.07
N VAL A 36 -11.56 3.64 -12.28
CA VAL A 36 -10.28 2.95 -12.27
C VAL A 36 -10.48 1.54 -11.73
N VAL A 37 -10.10 0.55 -12.54
CA VAL A 37 -10.07 -0.86 -12.17
C VAL A 37 -8.63 -1.32 -12.02
N GLY A 38 -8.43 -2.50 -11.41
CA GLY A 38 -7.12 -3.16 -11.43
C GLY A 38 -6.30 -3.03 -10.14
N PRO A 39 -4.95 -3.08 -10.24
CA PRO A 39 -4.03 -3.23 -9.12
C PRO A 39 -4.13 -2.12 -8.07
N ILE A 40 -4.25 -0.87 -8.49
CA ILE A 40 -4.31 0.28 -7.57
C ILE A 40 -5.59 0.26 -6.74
N LYS A 41 -6.76 0.03 -7.37
CA LYS A 41 -8.04 -0.14 -6.67
C LYS A 41 -7.98 -1.25 -5.65
N TYR A 42 -7.42 -2.39 -6.03
CA TYR A 42 -7.24 -3.50 -5.10
C TYR A 42 -6.36 -3.12 -3.91
N LEU A 43 -5.21 -2.52 -4.17
CA LEU A 43 -4.27 -2.14 -3.11
C LEU A 43 -4.88 -1.13 -2.15
N ASN A 44 -5.55 -0.09 -2.66
CA ASN A 44 -6.22 0.90 -1.84
C ASN A 44 -7.26 0.24 -0.92
N LEU A 45 -8.17 -0.59 -1.47
CA LEU A 45 -9.19 -1.28 -0.68
C LEU A 45 -8.59 -2.16 0.42
N GLN A 46 -7.50 -2.90 0.12
CA GLN A 46 -6.81 -3.70 1.13
C GLN A 46 -6.25 -2.83 2.26
N LEU A 47 -5.60 -1.71 1.93
CA LEU A 47 -5.02 -0.82 2.93
C LEU A 47 -6.10 -0.08 3.74
N VAL A 48 -7.19 0.35 3.11
CA VAL A 48 -8.34 0.96 3.80
C VAL A 48 -8.92 -0.01 4.83
N ASN A 49 -9.17 -1.27 4.44
CA ASN A 49 -9.73 -2.27 5.35
C ASN A 49 -8.81 -2.53 6.55
N ASN A 50 -7.50 -2.65 6.29
CA ASN A 50 -6.52 -2.83 7.35
C ASN A 50 -6.49 -1.65 8.32
N PHE A 51 -6.35 -0.42 7.81
CA PHE A 51 -6.27 0.77 8.67
C PHE A 51 -7.60 1.13 9.35
N ALA A 52 -8.74 0.75 8.77
CA ALA A 52 -10.05 0.91 9.40
C ALA A 52 -10.24 -0.06 10.57
N SER A 53 -9.55 -1.21 10.56
CA SER A 53 -9.55 -2.14 11.68
C SER A 53 -8.72 -1.67 12.88
N PHE A 54 -7.82 -0.70 12.67
CA PHE A 54 -6.99 -0.18 13.74
C PHE A 54 -7.77 0.83 14.59
N SER A 55 -7.86 0.57 15.90
CA SER A 55 -8.54 1.47 16.83
C SER A 55 -7.77 2.77 17.07
N ASN A 56 -6.45 2.68 17.30
CA ASN A 56 -5.62 3.82 17.72
C ASN A 56 -4.28 3.96 16.97
N ILE A 57 -3.98 3.06 16.02
CA ILE A 57 -2.69 3.10 15.31
C ILE A 57 -2.70 4.21 14.26
N THR A 58 -1.73 5.11 14.37
CA THR A 58 -1.58 6.24 13.45
C THR A 58 -0.17 6.28 12.89
N ILE A 59 -0.01 6.80 11.68
CA ILE A 59 1.30 7.02 11.05
C ILE A 59 1.92 8.32 11.59
N LYS A 60 3.24 8.31 11.83
CA LYS A 60 3.97 9.51 12.26
C LYS A 60 3.81 10.62 11.21
N LYS A 61 3.55 11.85 11.68
CA LYS A 61 3.33 13.04 10.83
C LYS A 61 4.45 13.30 9.81
N ALA A 62 5.68 12.92 10.13
CA ALA A 62 6.83 13.08 9.23
C ALA A 62 6.68 12.33 7.90
N TYR A 63 5.98 11.18 7.89
CA TYR A 63 5.77 10.37 6.68
C TYR A 63 4.47 10.72 5.96
N LEU A 64 3.44 11.17 6.70
CA LEU A 64 2.10 11.42 6.15
C LEU A 64 2.11 12.28 4.89
N ASN A 65 2.86 13.37 4.85
CA ASN A 65 2.90 14.25 3.67
C ASN A 65 3.55 13.56 2.46
N GLY A 66 4.61 12.78 2.67
CA GLY A 66 5.31 12.03 1.62
C GLY A 66 4.46 10.89 1.04
N ILE A 67 3.53 10.36 1.83
CA ILE A 67 2.57 9.34 1.40
C ILE A 67 1.39 9.99 0.67
N CYS A 68 0.76 10.99 1.29
CA CYS A 68 -0.52 11.53 0.81
C CYS A 68 -0.39 12.43 -0.41
N LYS A 69 0.76 13.09 -0.58
CA LYS A 69 1.01 14.07 -1.65
C LYS A 69 2.20 13.68 -2.51
N ASN A 70 2.47 12.39 -2.64
CA ASN A 70 3.55 11.90 -3.48
C ASN A 70 3.25 12.22 -4.95
N PRO A 71 4.18 12.85 -5.70
CA PRO A 71 3.96 13.12 -7.12
C PRO A 71 4.11 11.88 -8.01
N ASP A 72 4.86 10.87 -7.55
CA ASP A 72 5.24 9.71 -8.38
C ASP A 72 4.34 8.49 -8.16
N TYR A 73 3.60 8.45 -7.05
CA TYR A 73 2.79 7.30 -6.65
C TYR A 73 1.42 7.74 -6.18
N SER A 74 0.40 6.90 -6.40
CA SER A 74 -0.85 7.04 -5.68
C SER A 74 -0.63 6.82 -4.17
N PRO A 75 -1.49 7.36 -3.30
CA PRO A 75 -1.31 7.22 -1.85
C PRO A 75 -1.17 5.79 -1.34
N SER A 76 -1.95 4.84 -1.88
CA SER A 76 -1.85 3.42 -1.53
C SER A 76 -0.48 2.81 -1.88
N VAL A 77 0.08 3.16 -3.04
CA VAL A 77 1.40 2.68 -3.46
C VAL A 77 2.51 3.34 -2.64
N ALA A 78 2.41 4.65 -2.39
CA ALA A 78 3.34 5.38 -1.54
C ALA A 78 3.34 4.82 -0.10
N LEU A 79 2.15 4.51 0.44
CA LEU A 79 1.99 3.92 1.75
C LEU A 79 2.63 2.52 1.80
N LEU A 80 2.36 1.66 0.82
CA LEU A 80 2.97 0.33 0.77
C LEU A 80 4.51 0.41 0.73
N LYS A 81 5.05 1.33 -0.08
CA LYS A 81 6.50 1.61 -0.14
C LYS A 81 7.04 2.00 1.24
N ASP A 82 6.41 2.97 1.90
CA ASP A 82 6.86 3.46 3.20
C ASP A 82 6.74 2.41 4.30
N ILE A 83 5.72 1.55 4.27
CA ILE A 83 5.60 0.42 5.19
C ILE A 83 6.76 -0.56 4.97
N MET A 84 7.08 -0.91 3.72
CA MET A 84 8.18 -1.84 3.42
C MET A 84 9.56 -1.24 3.75
N LEU A 85 9.75 0.09 3.65
CA LEU A 85 11.03 0.73 3.94
C LEU A 85 11.25 1.01 5.43
N ASN A 86 10.18 1.32 6.16
CA ASN A 86 10.28 1.82 7.54
C ASN A 86 9.72 0.85 8.59
N GLY A 87 8.83 -0.09 8.21
CA GLY A 87 8.26 -1.07 9.12
C GLY A 87 7.65 -0.42 10.36
N MET A 88 8.07 -0.89 11.54
CA MET A 88 7.62 -0.37 12.84
C MET A 88 7.88 1.14 13.01
N ASP A 89 8.93 1.68 12.40
CA ASP A 89 9.29 3.09 12.55
C ASP A 89 8.27 4.05 11.93
N LEU A 90 7.37 3.55 11.09
CA LEU A 90 6.31 4.36 10.47
C LEU A 90 5.23 4.79 11.47
N TYR A 91 5.02 4.03 12.54
CA TYR A 91 3.85 4.13 13.40
C TYR A 91 4.10 4.90 14.70
N VAL A 92 3.06 5.55 15.20
CA VAL A 92 3.02 6.11 16.56
C VAL A 92 2.56 5.00 17.49
N ILE A 93 3.38 4.67 18.49
CA ILE A 93 3.09 3.66 19.50
C ILE A 93 2.76 4.39 20.81
N SER A 94 1.71 3.94 21.52
CA SER A 94 1.36 4.49 22.83
C SER A 94 2.51 4.37 23.83
N ARG A 95 2.54 5.29 24.80
CA ARG A 95 3.47 5.23 25.95
C ARG A 95 2.85 4.53 27.15
N GLU A 96 1.55 4.28 27.11
CA GLU A 96 0.85 3.52 28.15
C GLU A 96 1.12 2.02 27.93
N GLU A 97 1.64 1.33 28.96
CA GLU A 97 2.15 -0.04 28.84
C GLU A 97 1.16 -1.03 28.21
N ASN A 98 -0.09 -1.07 28.69
CA ASN A 98 -1.10 -1.99 28.17
C ASN A 98 -1.45 -1.69 26.70
N GLN A 99 -1.61 -0.41 26.36
CA GLN A 99 -1.91 0.02 24.99
C GLN A 99 -0.69 -0.18 24.08
N GLN A 100 0.53 0.02 24.59
CA GLN A 100 1.77 -0.18 23.86
C GLN A 100 1.92 -1.63 23.40
N VAL A 101 1.68 -2.59 24.30
CA VAL A 101 1.74 -4.02 23.96
C VAL A 101 0.72 -4.37 22.88
N GLN A 102 -0.51 -3.85 23.00
CA GLN A 102 -1.55 -4.05 21.99
C GLN A 102 -1.17 -3.44 20.64
N ASP A 103 -0.72 -2.17 20.63
CA ASP A 103 -0.28 -1.47 19.42
C ASP A 103 0.82 -2.23 18.70
N VAL A 104 1.86 -2.66 19.44
CA VAL A 104 2.98 -3.44 18.88
C VAL A 104 2.48 -4.74 18.27
N ALA A 105 1.67 -5.52 18.99
CA ALA A 105 1.16 -6.79 18.49
C ALA A 105 0.31 -6.62 17.22
N THR A 106 -0.56 -5.61 17.19
CA THR A 106 -1.39 -5.31 16.01
C THR A 106 -0.54 -4.86 14.83
N ILE A 107 0.43 -3.96 15.04
CA ILE A 107 1.33 -3.50 13.96
C ILE A 107 2.18 -4.67 13.46
N GLU A 108 2.73 -5.51 14.33
CA GLU A 108 3.52 -6.67 13.93
C GLU A 108 2.70 -7.67 13.11
N SER A 109 1.46 -7.94 13.51
CA SER A 109 0.54 -8.77 12.74
C SER A 109 0.33 -8.19 11.34
N PHE A 110 0.05 -6.89 11.25
CA PHE A 110 -0.11 -6.23 9.97
C PHE A 110 1.16 -6.28 9.12
N LEU A 111 2.33 -6.02 9.70
CA LEU A 111 3.62 -6.09 9.00
C LEU A 111 3.93 -7.51 8.48
N ASN A 112 3.45 -8.57 9.13
CA ASN A 112 3.54 -9.93 8.59
C ASN A 112 2.70 -10.14 7.33
N GLU A 113 1.63 -9.38 7.15
CA GLU A 113 0.74 -9.49 5.99
C GLU A 113 1.24 -8.69 4.78
N ILE A 114 2.10 -7.68 5.00
CA ILE A 114 2.63 -6.80 3.95
C ILE A 114 3.29 -7.55 2.78
N PRO A 115 4.11 -8.61 2.98
CA PRO A 115 4.63 -9.43 1.88
C PRO A 115 3.53 -9.98 0.97
N HIS A 116 2.45 -10.49 1.54
CA HIS A 116 1.32 -11.03 0.76
C HIS A 116 0.54 -9.91 0.05
N ILE A 117 0.35 -8.76 0.69
CA ILE A 117 -0.29 -7.59 0.06
C ILE A 117 0.53 -7.12 -1.14
N PHE A 118 1.84 -6.97 -0.95
CA PHE A 118 2.78 -6.56 -1.99
C PHE A 118 2.82 -7.56 -3.15
N PHE A 119 2.91 -8.86 -2.85
CA PHE A 119 2.91 -9.90 -3.88
C PHE A 119 1.58 -9.95 -4.65
N SER A 120 0.45 -9.78 -3.97
CA SER A 120 -0.87 -9.72 -4.60
C SER A 120 -1.00 -8.50 -5.51
N TYR A 121 -0.44 -7.36 -5.12
CA TYR A 121 -0.35 -6.16 -5.94
C TYR A 121 0.52 -6.41 -7.20
N LEU A 122 1.72 -6.98 -7.04
CA LEU A 122 2.60 -7.34 -8.17
C LEU A 122 1.95 -8.34 -9.13
N SER A 123 1.26 -9.35 -8.60
CA SER A 123 0.56 -10.35 -9.41
C SER A 123 -0.54 -9.71 -10.24
N LYS A 124 -1.27 -8.74 -9.68
CA LYS A 124 -2.28 -7.98 -10.41
C LYS A 124 -1.66 -7.10 -11.49
N LEU A 125 -0.54 -6.42 -11.21
CA LEU A 125 0.21 -5.68 -12.22
C LEU A 125 0.64 -6.61 -13.36
N GLN A 126 1.18 -7.78 -13.03
CA GLN A 126 1.65 -8.76 -14.01
C GLN A 126 0.49 -9.31 -14.89
N ASN A 127 -0.74 -9.35 -14.38
CA ASN A 127 -1.92 -9.74 -15.15
C ASN A 127 -2.38 -8.67 -16.16
N GLU A 128 -1.98 -7.41 -15.98
CA GLU A 128 -2.22 -6.36 -16.97
C GLU A 128 -1.16 -6.34 -18.09
N ALA A 129 -0.05 -7.06 -17.89
CA ALA A 129 1.05 -7.12 -18.84
C ALA A 129 0.69 -7.99 -20.07
N ALA A 130 1.30 -7.65 -21.21
CA ALA A 130 1.11 -8.42 -22.44
C ALA A 130 1.72 -9.85 -22.39
N THR A 131 2.70 -10.09 -21.51
CA THR A 131 3.32 -11.41 -21.30
C THR A 131 3.62 -11.65 -19.82
N PRO A 132 3.58 -12.91 -19.34
CA PRO A 132 3.77 -13.26 -17.92
C PRO A 132 5.16 -12.93 -17.34
N ASP A 133 6.16 -12.71 -18.20
CA ASP A 133 7.55 -12.42 -17.83
C ASP A 133 7.91 -10.93 -17.96
N CYS A 134 6.96 -10.10 -18.40
CA CYS A 134 7.21 -8.68 -18.70
C CYS A 134 7.71 -7.90 -17.48
N LEU A 135 6.99 -7.96 -16.35
CA LEU A 135 7.33 -7.17 -15.17
C LEU A 135 8.67 -7.64 -14.59
N ALA A 136 8.85 -8.96 -14.48
CA ALA A 136 10.09 -9.59 -13.99
C ALA A 136 11.34 -9.23 -14.79
N LYS A 137 11.20 -8.90 -16.08
CA LYS A 137 12.31 -8.47 -16.96
C LYS A 137 12.68 -7.00 -16.82
N ARG A 138 11.78 -6.16 -16.31
CA ARG A 138 11.92 -4.70 -16.30
C ARG A 138 12.13 -4.13 -14.90
N VAL A 139 11.61 -4.81 -13.88
CA VAL A 139 11.72 -4.40 -12.48
C VAL A 139 12.89 -5.15 -11.85
N LYS A 140 13.90 -4.40 -11.39
CA LYS A 140 15.05 -4.96 -10.69
C LYS A 140 14.61 -5.64 -9.41
N HIS A 141 15.34 -6.70 -9.06
CA HIS A 141 15.13 -7.51 -7.86
C HIS A 141 13.77 -8.21 -7.77
N LEU A 142 12.80 -7.94 -8.66
CA LEU A 142 11.46 -8.50 -8.56
C LEU A 142 11.47 -10.04 -8.52
N LYS A 143 12.31 -10.67 -9.35
CA LYS A 143 12.48 -12.12 -9.35
C LYS A 143 13.02 -12.60 -8.00
N GLU A 144 14.07 -11.95 -7.49
CA GLU A 144 14.66 -12.28 -6.18
C GLU A 144 13.61 -12.11 -5.06
N PHE A 145 12.85 -11.01 -5.08
CA PHE A 145 11.78 -10.77 -4.12
C PHE A 145 10.70 -11.85 -4.18
N THR A 146 10.30 -12.24 -5.38
CA THR A 146 9.28 -13.27 -5.60
C THR A 146 9.76 -14.64 -5.12
N ASP A 147 10.96 -15.05 -5.52
CA ASP A 147 11.57 -16.33 -5.14
C ASP A 147 11.74 -16.43 -3.62
N ASN A 148 12.18 -15.34 -2.98
CA ASN A 148 12.35 -15.28 -1.54
C ASN A 148 11.01 -15.37 -0.80
N ILE A 149 9.93 -14.75 -1.26
CA ILE A 149 8.62 -14.89 -0.59
C ILE A 149 8.16 -16.35 -0.61
N PHE A 150 8.26 -17.03 -1.76
CA PHE A 150 7.91 -18.46 -1.86
C PHE A 150 8.81 -19.37 -1.01
N TYR A 151 10.08 -19.00 -0.83
CA TYR A 151 11.01 -19.75 0.01
C TYR A 151 10.81 -19.46 1.51
N LEU A 152 10.54 -18.21 1.89
CA LEU A 152 10.39 -17.78 3.28
C LEU A 152 9.08 -18.27 3.91
N GLU A 153 8.04 -18.57 3.12
CA GLU A 153 6.86 -19.33 3.59
C GLU A 153 7.24 -20.68 4.24
N SER A 154 8.47 -21.19 4.03
CA SER A 154 8.94 -22.44 4.62
C SER A 154 9.77 -22.32 5.91
N GLU A 155 10.55 -21.25 6.15
CA GLU A 155 11.49 -21.23 7.29
C GLU A 155 11.84 -19.85 7.93
N SER A 156 11.29 -18.71 7.50
CA SER A 156 11.60 -17.41 8.17
C SER A 156 10.52 -16.35 7.96
N SER A 157 10.49 -15.32 8.81
CA SER A 157 9.47 -14.28 8.72
C SER A 157 9.58 -13.58 7.37
N ALA A 158 8.51 -13.61 6.56
CA ALA A 158 8.49 -12.98 5.23
C ALA A 158 8.83 -11.47 5.26
N ARG A 159 8.89 -10.86 6.47
CA ARG A 159 9.36 -9.50 6.75
C ARG A 159 10.87 -9.30 6.52
N ASP A 160 11.69 -10.33 6.63
CA ASP A 160 13.16 -10.21 6.50
C ASP A 160 13.59 -9.75 5.11
N ILE A 161 12.74 -10.00 4.11
CA ILE A 161 12.93 -9.54 2.74
C ILE A 161 12.98 -8.00 2.63
N PHE A 162 12.32 -7.30 3.56
CA PHE A 162 12.24 -5.84 3.59
C PHE A 162 13.41 -5.17 4.32
N GLN A 163 14.29 -5.95 4.97
CA GLN A 163 15.52 -5.43 5.55
C GLN A 163 16.48 -4.90 4.46
N GLN A 164 16.29 -5.32 3.20
CA GLN A 164 17.05 -4.85 2.04
C GLN A 164 16.51 -3.51 1.50
N LYS A 165 16.50 -2.46 2.32
CA LYS A 165 15.89 -1.14 2.01
C LYS A 165 16.28 -0.59 0.64
N LYS A 166 17.55 -0.74 0.24
CA LYS A 166 18.04 -0.32 -1.08
C LYS A 166 17.32 -1.03 -2.21
N LYS A 167 17.17 -2.36 -2.13
CA LYS A 167 16.48 -3.15 -3.17
C LYS A 167 14.99 -2.84 -3.21
N VAL A 168 14.37 -2.60 -2.05
CA VAL A 168 12.97 -2.13 -1.98
C VAL A 168 12.83 -0.78 -2.68
N SER A 169 13.71 0.19 -2.40
CA SER A 169 13.68 1.50 -3.07
C SER A 169 13.81 1.38 -4.58
N GLU A 170 14.84 0.67 -5.05
CA GLU A 170 15.09 0.46 -6.48
C GLU A 170 13.92 -0.24 -7.18
N LEU A 171 13.27 -1.20 -6.50
CA LEU A 171 12.07 -1.86 -7.02
C LEU A 171 10.93 -0.86 -7.24
N PHE A 172 10.62 -0.03 -6.24
CA PHE A 172 9.54 0.96 -6.38
C PHE A 172 9.88 2.04 -7.41
N GLU A 173 11.14 2.47 -7.51
CA GLU A 173 11.60 3.40 -8.56
C GLU A 173 11.34 2.84 -9.96
N ASP A 174 11.61 1.56 -10.20
CA ASP A 174 11.27 0.92 -11.47
C ASP A 174 9.75 0.88 -11.70
N LEU A 175 8.95 0.62 -10.65
CA LEU A 175 7.48 0.61 -10.73
C LEU A 175 6.86 1.98 -11.07
N GLN A 176 7.57 3.09 -10.96
CA GLN A 176 7.09 4.39 -11.47
C GLN A 176 6.93 4.38 -13.00
N ASN A 177 7.62 3.49 -13.71
CA ASN A 177 7.71 3.46 -15.16
C ASN A 177 6.81 2.39 -15.81
N LEU A 178 5.76 1.94 -15.11
CA LEU A 178 4.88 0.85 -15.56
C LEU A 178 4.28 1.09 -16.95
N ASP A 179 3.79 2.29 -17.24
CA ASP A 179 3.23 2.64 -18.56
C ASP A 179 4.22 2.39 -19.71
N LYS A 180 5.49 2.70 -19.47
CA LYS A 180 6.57 2.47 -20.44
C LYS A 180 6.81 0.97 -20.60
N PHE A 181 6.86 0.23 -19.49
CA PHE A 181 7.04 -1.22 -19.51
C PHE A 181 5.92 -1.93 -20.27
N TRP A 182 4.67 -1.55 -20.04
CA TRP A 182 3.50 -2.10 -20.75
C TRP A 182 3.55 -1.85 -22.25
N LYS A 183 3.90 -0.63 -22.67
CA LYS A 183 4.05 -0.29 -24.09
C LYS A 183 5.13 -1.13 -24.76
N ASP A 184 6.29 -1.28 -24.11
CA ASP A 184 7.39 -2.04 -24.68
C ASP A 184 7.08 -3.54 -24.73
N CYS A 185 6.52 -4.11 -23.66
CA CYS A 185 6.14 -5.52 -23.63
C CYS A 185 5.07 -5.85 -24.68
N LYS A 186 4.12 -4.95 -24.92
CA LYS A 186 3.15 -5.12 -26.02
C LYS A 186 3.84 -5.17 -27.38
N LYS A 187 4.81 -4.29 -27.64
CA LYS A 187 5.60 -4.29 -28.89
C LYS A 187 6.39 -5.60 -29.05
N GLU A 188 7.06 -6.05 -28.00
CA GLU A 188 7.82 -7.31 -28.01
C GLU A 188 6.91 -8.53 -28.26
N ALA A 189 5.73 -8.57 -27.64
CA ALA A 189 4.75 -9.63 -27.83
C ALA A 189 4.25 -9.70 -29.28
N LEU A 190 3.97 -8.55 -29.89
CA LEU A 190 3.57 -8.46 -31.30
C LEU A 190 4.69 -8.90 -32.25
N ALA A 191 5.93 -8.47 -31.99
CA ALA A 191 7.09 -8.87 -32.78
C ALA A 191 7.37 -10.37 -32.71
N LYS A 192 7.15 -11.02 -31.56
CA LYS A 192 7.26 -12.49 -31.43
C LYS A 192 6.18 -13.22 -32.20
N LYS A 193 4.94 -12.71 -32.22
CA LYS A 193 3.83 -13.29 -32.99
C LYS A 193 4.05 -13.19 -34.51
N ALA A 194 4.66 -12.11 -35.00
CA ALA A 194 4.92 -11.92 -36.43
C ALA A 194 6.07 -12.79 -36.98
N LYS A 195 6.91 -13.36 -36.10
CA LYS A 195 8.03 -14.24 -36.47
C LYS A 195 7.68 -15.73 -36.40
N LYS A 196 6.46 -16.07 -35.96
CA LYS A 196 5.98 -17.44 -35.81
C LYS A 196 4.93 -17.73 -36.87
#